data_AF-A0A1Y2NWM7-F1
#
_entry.id   AF-A0A1Y2NWM7-F1
#
_cell.length_a   1.000
_cell.length_b   1.000
_cell.length_c   1.000
_cell.angle_alpha   90.00
_cell.angle_beta   90.00
_cell.angle_gamma   90.00
#
_symmetry.space_group_name_H-M   'P 1'
#
loop_
_entity.id
_entity.type
_entity.pdbx_description
1 polymer ?
#
loop_
_entity_poly.entity_id
_entity_poly.type
_entity_poly.pdbx_seq_one_letter_code
_entity_poly.pdbx_strand_id
1 'polypeptide(L)'
;MTHEMLKGSNVPLDAAAVRAVLRWSPGPGVPDVDASALLLGADGRVRFDEDFVFYNQPSHPSGAVRMLPKRREDDALTDTVEADLSGLEASVDQVVLAASSDGGTFAHVPDLRIVLYDAAAGEDAQALASFHVRPETGEETAMICGELYRRGEGWKFRAVAQGYPTGLLGLTTAFGISVEEDGLEEAGPEAAGAEPGTPGAEPGASGGPAALSVPVQATAPPASLDPPRPPARSPQDPARSPAESPAPVPEDATQAISAPAAAAAFPAAPPAPPLPPTAPPAYGYPHPGGAQPAYGYPGPPPAPAYGDPGGGPAYGYPHPAPQPVPAGAGAPVPDPEFRLPPMGPQFQR
;
A
#
# COMPACT_ATOMS: atom_id res chain seq x y z
N MET A 1 -7.50 -12.27 22.27
CA MET A 1 -8.43 -11.27 21.70
C MET A 1 -7.73 -10.61 20.53
N THR A 2 -8.26 -10.71 19.32
CA THR A 2 -7.76 -9.96 18.16
C THR A 2 -7.87 -8.47 18.41
N HIS A 3 -6.84 -7.69 18.10
CA HIS A 3 -6.93 -6.23 18.18
C HIS A 3 -7.59 -5.69 16.90
N GLU A 4 -8.87 -5.31 16.97
CA GLU A 4 -9.52 -4.60 15.87
C GLU A 4 -9.09 -3.13 15.87
N MET A 5 -8.63 -2.65 14.72
CA MET A 5 -8.02 -1.34 14.57
C MET A 5 -8.94 -0.36 13.85
N LEU A 6 -8.71 0.92 14.12
CA LEU A 6 -9.27 2.04 13.36
C LEU A 6 -8.21 2.59 12.40
N LYS A 7 -8.64 3.27 11.33
CA LYS A 7 -7.74 3.96 10.41
C LYS A 7 -6.82 4.91 11.19
N GLY A 8 -5.52 4.82 10.96
CA GLY A 8 -4.49 5.61 11.62
C GLY A 8 -3.97 5.03 12.95
N SER A 9 -4.67 4.05 13.54
CA SER A 9 -4.18 3.37 14.76
C SER A 9 -2.93 2.55 14.46
N ASN A 10 -2.11 2.32 15.49
CA ASN A 10 -0.93 1.48 15.39
C ASN A 10 -0.76 0.58 16.62
N VAL A 11 -0.15 -0.58 16.41
CA VAL A 11 0.09 -1.62 17.43
C VAL A 11 1.55 -2.08 17.32
N PRO A 12 2.26 -2.30 18.44
CA PRO A 12 3.58 -2.94 18.41
C PRO A 12 3.47 -4.39 17.90
N LEU A 13 4.53 -4.86 17.24
CA LEU A 13 4.66 -6.23 16.77
C LEU A 13 5.82 -6.90 17.49
N ASP A 14 5.50 -7.91 18.30
CA ASP A 14 6.50 -8.71 19.02
C ASP A 14 6.94 -9.96 18.23
N ALA A 15 6.40 -10.15 17.02
CA ALA A 15 6.71 -11.27 16.14
C ALA A 15 7.96 -11.00 15.29
N ALA A 16 8.83 -12.00 15.16
CA ALA A 16 10.01 -11.93 14.29
C ALA A 16 9.65 -11.87 12.80
N ALA A 17 8.53 -12.52 12.43
CA ALA A 17 7.98 -12.50 11.09
C ALA A 17 6.46 -12.36 11.15
N VAL A 18 5.88 -11.65 10.18
CA VAL A 18 4.44 -11.37 10.11
C VAL A 18 3.87 -11.92 8.81
N ARG A 19 2.71 -12.56 8.92
CA ARG A 19 1.87 -12.96 7.79
C ARG A 19 0.68 -12.01 7.72
N ALA A 20 0.68 -11.13 6.73
CA ALA A 20 -0.38 -10.19 6.43
C ALA A 20 -1.33 -10.79 5.39
N VAL A 21 -2.57 -11.05 5.79
CA VAL A 21 -3.61 -11.65 4.95
C VAL A 21 -4.62 -10.59 4.58
N LEU A 22 -4.73 -10.27 3.29
CA LEU A 22 -5.88 -9.57 2.74
C LEU A 22 -7.00 -10.57 2.54
N ARG A 23 -8.21 -10.24 2.99
CA ARG A 23 -9.42 -11.03 2.79
C ARG A 23 -10.56 -10.16 2.28
N TRP A 24 -11.37 -10.69 1.38
CA TRP A 24 -12.59 -10.06 0.87
C TRP A 24 -13.61 -11.13 0.45
N SER A 25 -14.88 -10.75 0.38
CA SER A 25 -15.93 -11.69 -0.01
C SER A 25 -16.04 -11.80 -1.54
N PRO A 26 -16.03 -13.02 -2.12
CA PRO A 26 -16.21 -13.20 -3.55
C PRO A 26 -17.68 -13.02 -3.95
N GLY A 27 -17.92 -12.66 -5.21
CA GLY A 27 -19.28 -12.59 -5.74
C GLY A 27 -19.32 -12.18 -7.22
N PRO A 28 -20.49 -12.25 -7.86
CA PRO A 28 -20.66 -11.76 -9.22
C PRO A 28 -20.34 -10.28 -9.32
N GLY A 29 -19.44 -9.90 -10.23
CA GLY A 29 -19.04 -8.50 -10.44
C GLY A 29 -18.11 -7.93 -9.36
N VAL A 30 -17.63 -8.75 -8.41
CA VAL A 30 -16.59 -8.35 -7.48
C VAL A 30 -15.24 -8.37 -8.21
N PRO A 31 -14.49 -7.24 -8.22
CA PRO A 31 -13.16 -7.17 -8.81
C PRO A 31 -12.19 -8.19 -8.21
N ASP A 32 -11.20 -8.60 -8.99
CA ASP A 32 -10.11 -9.39 -8.43
C ASP A 32 -9.15 -8.49 -7.66
N VAL A 33 -8.72 -8.91 -6.46
CA VAL A 33 -7.84 -8.11 -5.61
C VAL A 33 -6.50 -8.79 -5.46
N ASP A 34 -5.42 -8.07 -5.73
CA ASP A 34 -4.06 -8.57 -5.60
C ASP A 34 -3.29 -7.78 -4.55
N ALA A 35 -2.67 -8.49 -3.62
CA ALA A 35 -1.79 -7.92 -2.61
C ALA A 35 -0.44 -7.56 -3.24
N SER A 36 0.22 -6.56 -2.66
CA SER A 36 1.61 -6.25 -2.98
C SER A 36 2.31 -5.62 -1.78
N ALA A 37 3.63 -5.61 -1.81
CA ALA A 37 4.46 -5.02 -0.77
C ALA A 37 5.55 -4.14 -1.36
N LEU A 38 5.72 -2.94 -0.80
CA LEU A 38 6.81 -2.02 -1.15
C LEU A 38 7.74 -1.86 0.04
N LEU A 39 9.02 -2.19 -0.14
CA LEU A 39 10.06 -2.00 0.87
C LEU A 39 10.65 -0.59 0.69
N LEU A 40 10.59 0.21 1.74
CA LEU A 40 10.98 1.62 1.70
C LEU A 40 12.18 1.90 2.60
N GLY A 41 13.06 2.75 2.09
CA GLY A 41 14.18 3.31 2.85
C GLY A 41 13.76 4.43 3.80
N ALA A 42 14.76 5.02 4.45
CA ALA A 42 14.58 6.12 5.41
C ALA A 42 13.95 7.40 4.80
N ASP A 43 14.02 7.55 3.48
CA ASP A 43 13.40 8.65 2.72
C ASP A 43 11.93 8.36 2.34
N GLY A 44 11.40 7.20 2.73
CA GLY A 44 10.05 6.76 2.39
C GLY A 44 9.89 6.38 0.92
N ARG A 45 10.99 6.01 0.23
CA ARG A 45 10.97 5.60 -1.18
C ARG A 45 11.53 4.20 -1.37
N VAL A 46 11.14 3.60 -2.48
CA VAL A 46 11.67 2.33 -2.97
C VAL A 46 13.11 2.57 -3.43
N ARG A 47 14.04 1.70 -3.00
CA ARG A 47 15.48 1.90 -3.28
C ARG A 47 15.85 1.36 -4.66
N PHE A 48 15.26 0.23 -5.04
CA PHE A 48 15.46 -0.48 -6.30
C PHE A 48 14.15 -1.13 -6.74
N ASP A 49 13.97 -1.45 -8.02
CA ASP A 49 12.72 -2.07 -8.51
C ASP A 49 12.43 -3.42 -7.82
N GLU A 50 13.46 -4.12 -7.34
CA GLU A 50 13.31 -5.36 -6.59
C GLU A 50 12.64 -5.19 -5.23
N ASP A 51 12.63 -3.99 -4.67
CA ASP A 51 11.93 -3.64 -3.42
C ASP A 51 10.40 -3.58 -3.62
N PHE A 52 9.89 -3.81 -4.84
CA PHE A 52 8.49 -4.03 -5.10
C PHE A 52 8.17 -5.52 -5.28
N VAL A 53 7.42 -6.09 -4.33
CA VAL A 53 6.99 -7.49 -4.34
C VAL A 53 5.50 -7.55 -4.73
N PHE A 54 5.19 -8.26 -5.80
CA PHE A 54 3.84 -8.38 -6.36
C PHE A 54 3.71 -9.70 -7.13
N TYR A 55 2.54 -10.02 -7.71
CA TYR A 55 2.26 -11.33 -8.29
C TYR A 55 3.29 -11.81 -9.35
N ASN A 56 3.87 -10.91 -10.15
CA ASN A 56 4.88 -11.26 -11.16
C ASN A 56 6.32 -11.32 -10.60
N GLN A 57 6.52 -10.77 -9.39
CA GLN A 57 7.77 -10.83 -8.63
C GLN A 57 7.42 -11.19 -7.18
N PRO A 58 7.04 -12.45 -6.91
CA PRO A 58 6.40 -12.82 -5.65
C PRO A 58 7.40 -12.94 -4.49
N SER A 59 8.70 -12.71 -4.69
CA SER A 59 9.71 -12.76 -3.63
C SER A 59 10.72 -11.63 -3.82
N HIS A 60 11.08 -10.97 -2.72
CA HIS A 60 12.22 -10.08 -2.65
C HIS A 60 13.53 -10.87 -2.72
N PRO A 61 14.61 -10.38 -3.37
CA PRO A 61 15.89 -11.08 -3.46
C PRO A 61 16.55 -11.44 -2.11
N SER A 62 16.27 -10.67 -1.06
CA SER A 62 16.75 -10.97 0.30
C SER A 62 16.07 -12.20 0.92
N GLY A 63 14.91 -12.61 0.37
CA GLY A 63 14.04 -13.63 0.95
C GLY A 63 13.21 -13.16 2.14
N ALA A 64 13.39 -11.90 2.60
CA ALA A 64 12.71 -11.39 3.78
C ALA A 64 11.23 -11.04 3.53
N VAL A 65 10.81 -10.77 2.29
CA VAL A 65 9.41 -10.50 1.95
C VAL A 65 8.99 -11.36 0.76
N ARG A 66 7.83 -11.99 0.86
CA ARG A 66 7.26 -12.83 -0.20
C ARG A 66 5.74 -12.84 -0.19
N MET A 67 5.15 -13.11 -1.34
CA MET A 67 3.74 -13.44 -1.47
C MET A 67 3.54 -14.95 -1.39
N LEU A 68 2.45 -15.36 -0.76
CA LEU A 68 1.96 -16.73 -0.84
C LEU A 68 0.89 -16.84 -1.93
N PRO A 69 0.59 -18.05 -2.42
CA PRO A 69 -0.47 -18.25 -3.38
C PRO A 69 -1.81 -17.74 -2.83
N LYS A 70 -2.52 -16.99 -3.66
CA LYS A 70 -3.91 -16.59 -3.42
C LYS A 70 -4.78 -17.83 -3.20
N ARG A 71 -5.60 -17.81 -2.15
CA ARG A 71 -6.47 -18.93 -1.79
C ARG A 71 -7.92 -18.53 -1.88
N ARG A 72 -8.75 -19.53 -2.18
CA ARG A 72 -10.20 -19.43 -2.05
C ARG A 72 -10.62 -20.26 -0.85
N GLU A 73 -11.16 -19.58 0.13
CA GLU A 73 -11.84 -20.15 1.29
C GLU A 73 -13.36 -20.14 1.01
N ASP A 74 -14.14 -20.83 1.83
CA ASP A 74 -15.56 -21.08 1.54
C ASP A 74 -16.34 -19.79 1.22
N ASP A 75 -16.17 -18.75 2.05
CA ASP A 75 -16.86 -17.45 1.93
C ASP A 75 -15.90 -16.26 1.71
N ALA A 76 -14.62 -16.51 1.42
CA ALA A 76 -13.62 -15.47 1.27
C ALA A 76 -12.56 -15.82 0.21
N LEU A 77 -12.05 -14.80 -0.47
CA LEU A 77 -10.78 -14.87 -1.19
C LEU A 77 -9.70 -14.26 -0.29
N THR A 78 -8.52 -14.87 -0.30
CA THR A 78 -7.38 -14.39 0.47
C THR A 78 -6.12 -14.28 -0.38
N ASP A 79 -5.39 -13.20 -0.18
CA ASP A 79 -4.05 -13.00 -0.73
C ASP A 79 -3.11 -12.58 0.40
N THR A 80 -1.88 -13.08 0.40
CA THR A 80 -1.04 -13.09 1.59
C THR A 80 0.38 -12.64 1.29
N VAL A 81 0.88 -11.73 2.12
CA VAL A 81 2.27 -11.29 2.16
C VAL A 81 2.89 -11.76 3.48
N GLU A 82 4.02 -12.45 3.41
CA GLU A 82 4.87 -12.74 4.57
C GLU A 82 6.09 -11.82 4.57
N ALA A 83 6.43 -11.28 5.74
CA ALA A 83 7.59 -10.43 5.96
C ALA A 83 8.35 -10.87 7.21
N ASP A 84 9.60 -11.31 7.06
CA ASP A 84 10.57 -11.51 8.13
C ASP A 84 11.15 -10.16 8.58
N LEU A 85 10.56 -9.62 9.64
CA LEU A 85 10.90 -8.33 10.20
C LEU A 85 12.28 -8.32 10.86
N SER A 86 12.73 -9.49 11.33
CA SER A 86 14.05 -9.68 11.93
C SER A 86 15.17 -9.83 10.89
N GLY A 87 14.83 -10.38 9.72
CA GLY A 87 15.72 -10.55 8.57
C GLY A 87 15.81 -9.35 7.63
N LEU A 88 14.88 -8.37 7.73
CA LEU A 88 14.91 -7.15 6.92
C LEU A 88 16.19 -6.33 7.16
N GLU A 89 16.81 -5.90 6.07
CA GLU A 89 18.03 -5.08 6.09
C GLU A 89 17.87 -3.80 6.93
N ALA A 90 18.98 -3.31 7.49
CA ALA A 90 18.99 -2.08 8.28
C ALA A 90 18.50 -0.84 7.50
N SER A 91 18.63 -0.86 6.17
CA SER A 91 18.23 0.21 5.26
C SER A 91 16.75 0.20 4.89
N VAL A 92 15.98 -0.83 5.29
CA VAL A 92 14.52 -0.86 5.15
C VAL A 92 13.87 -0.42 6.47
N ASP A 93 13.19 0.73 6.44
CA ASP A 93 12.53 1.30 7.62
C ASP A 93 11.01 1.05 7.61
N GLN A 94 10.45 0.75 6.45
CA GLN A 94 9.01 0.56 6.27
C GLN A 94 8.71 -0.46 5.18
N VAL A 95 7.67 -1.28 5.39
CA VAL A 95 7.06 -2.13 4.38
C VAL A 95 5.60 -1.72 4.23
N VAL A 96 5.25 -1.17 3.08
CA VAL A 96 3.88 -0.79 2.74
C VAL A 96 3.17 -2.01 2.20
N LEU A 97 2.01 -2.33 2.75
CA LEU A 97 1.13 -3.42 2.31
C LEU A 97 -0.01 -2.80 1.50
N ALA A 98 0.01 -3.04 0.19
CA ALA A 98 -0.92 -2.47 -0.76
C ALA A 98 -1.81 -3.54 -1.39
N ALA A 99 -2.93 -3.08 -1.96
CA ALA A 99 -3.85 -3.89 -2.73
C ALA A 99 -4.20 -3.15 -4.02
N SER A 100 -4.29 -3.86 -5.14
CA SER A 100 -4.85 -3.36 -6.41
C SER A 100 -6.07 -4.18 -6.80
N SER A 101 -7.03 -3.55 -7.46
CA SER A 101 -8.21 -4.22 -8.00
C SER A 101 -8.16 -4.27 -9.52
N ASP A 102 -8.42 -5.46 -10.09
CA ASP A 102 -8.59 -5.68 -11.52
C ASP A 102 -10.08 -5.94 -11.85
N GLY A 103 -10.57 -5.33 -12.92
CA GLY A 103 -11.98 -5.43 -13.33
C GLY A 103 -12.96 -4.51 -12.60
N GLY A 104 -12.51 -3.55 -11.79
CA GLY A 104 -13.36 -2.53 -11.16
C GLY A 104 -12.70 -1.80 -9.99
N THR A 105 -13.48 -0.97 -9.28
CA THR A 105 -13.01 -0.20 -8.12
C THR A 105 -13.26 -0.93 -6.80
N PHE A 106 -12.53 -0.55 -5.75
CA PHE A 106 -12.71 -1.08 -4.40
C PHE A 106 -14.10 -0.81 -3.79
N ALA A 107 -14.92 0.08 -4.38
CA ALA A 107 -16.32 0.24 -3.98
C ALA A 107 -17.15 -1.04 -4.17
N HIS A 108 -16.75 -1.90 -5.11
CA HIS A 108 -17.40 -3.18 -5.41
C HIS A 108 -16.74 -4.38 -4.71
N VAL A 109 -15.76 -4.15 -3.84
CA VAL A 109 -15.06 -5.20 -3.07
C VAL A 109 -15.63 -5.25 -1.64
N PRO A 110 -16.56 -6.17 -1.34
CA PRO A 110 -17.14 -6.28 -0.01
C PRO A 110 -16.15 -6.84 1.00
N ASP A 111 -16.29 -6.39 2.25
CA ASP A 111 -15.60 -6.93 3.43
C ASP A 111 -14.06 -7.00 3.33
N LEU A 112 -13.46 -6.10 2.54
CA LEU A 112 -12.00 -6.00 2.43
C LEU A 112 -11.37 -5.69 3.79
N ARG A 113 -10.45 -6.56 4.22
CA ARG A 113 -9.79 -6.47 5.51
C ARG A 113 -8.38 -7.02 5.43
N ILE A 114 -7.47 -6.36 6.14
CA ILE A 114 -6.12 -6.87 6.40
C ILE A 114 -6.06 -7.45 7.80
N VAL A 115 -5.49 -8.65 7.93
CA VAL A 115 -5.34 -9.37 9.20
C VAL A 115 -3.89 -9.80 9.34
N LEU A 116 -3.28 -9.47 10.48
CA LEU A 116 -1.90 -9.84 10.76
C LEU A 116 -1.85 -11.05 11.69
N TYR A 117 -0.99 -12.00 11.34
CA TYR A 117 -0.63 -13.15 12.14
C TYR A 117 0.88 -13.15 12.36
N ASP A 118 1.33 -13.80 13.43
CA ASP A 118 2.72 -14.21 13.54
C ASP A 118 2.97 -15.32 12.50
N ALA A 119 3.95 -15.13 11.61
CA ALA A 119 4.25 -16.11 10.56
C ALA A 119 4.90 -17.39 11.12
N ALA A 120 5.58 -17.30 12.26
CA ALA A 120 6.12 -18.47 12.95
C ALA A 120 5.04 -19.26 13.69
N ALA A 121 3.88 -18.65 13.92
CA ALA A 121 2.73 -19.32 14.48
C ALA A 121 1.95 -20.08 13.39
N GLY A 122 1.39 -21.23 13.76
CA GLY A 122 0.60 -22.07 12.85
C GLY A 122 -0.62 -21.34 12.25
N GLU A 123 -1.34 -22.01 11.34
CA GLU A 123 -2.49 -21.39 10.67
C GLU A 123 -3.63 -21.00 11.64
N ASP A 124 -3.77 -21.73 12.76
CA ASP A 124 -4.78 -21.46 13.80
C ASP A 124 -4.36 -20.37 14.82
N ALA A 125 -3.29 -19.64 14.52
CA ALA A 125 -2.80 -18.60 15.41
C ALA A 125 -3.82 -17.47 15.61
N GLN A 126 -3.85 -16.92 16.83
CA GLN A 126 -4.62 -15.72 17.11
C GLN A 126 -4.05 -14.55 16.31
N ALA A 127 -4.91 -13.87 15.55
CA ALA A 127 -4.54 -12.65 14.84
C ALA A 127 -4.00 -11.58 15.81
N LEU A 128 -2.85 -11.01 15.46
CA LEU A 128 -2.19 -9.90 16.16
C LEU A 128 -3.02 -8.62 16.02
N ALA A 129 -3.51 -8.37 14.81
CA ALA A 129 -4.25 -7.18 14.45
C ALA A 129 -5.22 -7.44 13.29
N SER A 130 -6.27 -6.64 13.21
CA SER A 130 -7.26 -6.73 12.13
C SER A 130 -7.82 -5.35 11.81
N PHE A 131 -7.86 -5.00 10.53
CA PHE A 131 -8.31 -3.68 10.10
C PHE A 131 -9.18 -3.77 8.84
N HIS A 132 -10.39 -3.21 8.92
CA HIS A 132 -11.31 -3.13 7.78
C HIS A 132 -10.88 -1.96 6.87
N VAL A 133 -10.48 -2.29 5.65
CA VAL A 133 -10.05 -1.29 4.67
C VAL A 133 -11.29 -0.81 3.93
N ARG A 134 -11.45 0.51 3.75
CA ARG A 134 -12.59 1.10 3.05
C ARG A 134 -12.10 2.16 2.07
N PRO A 135 -12.60 2.16 0.82
CA PRO A 135 -12.38 3.26 -0.10
C PRO A 135 -13.01 4.54 0.45
N GLU A 136 -12.44 5.71 0.14
CA GLU A 136 -12.95 7.00 0.61
C GLU A 136 -13.88 7.66 -0.41
N THR A 137 -13.51 7.57 -1.69
CA THR A 137 -14.21 8.19 -2.82
C THR A 137 -15.01 7.17 -3.63
N GLY A 138 -14.62 5.89 -3.59
CA GLY A 138 -15.21 4.80 -4.38
C GLY A 138 -14.62 4.67 -5.79
N GLU A 139 -13.72 5.57 -6.17
CA GLU A 139 -13.03 5.57 -7.47
C GLU A 139 -11.69 4.82 -7.40
N GLU A 140 -11.27 4.39 -6.22
CA GLU A 140 -9.93 3.84 -6.01
C GLU A 140 -9.80 2.43 -6.59
N THR A 141 -8.70 2.23 -7.31
CA THR A 141 -8.30 0.93 -7.91
C THR A 141 -6.98 0.42 -7.34
N ALA A 142 -6.32 1.21 -6.49
CA ALA A 142 -5.27 0.75 -5.59
C ALA A 142 -5.44 1.38 -4.20
N MET A 143 -5.02 0.67 -3.15
CA MET A 143 -5.05 1.16 -1.77
C MET A 143 -3.84 0.68 -0.98
N ILE A 144 -3.38 1.52 -0.05
CA ILE A 144 -2.51 1.10 1.05
C ILE A 144 -3.42 0.60 2.19
N CYS A 145 -3.33 -0.69 2.48
CA CYS A 145 -4.10 -1.37 3.54
C CYS A 145 -3.43 -1.25 4.91
N GLY A 146 -2.11 -1.04 4.93
CA GLY A 146 -1.36 -0.84 6.15
C GLY A 146 0.13 -0.73 5.90
N GLU A 147 0.87 -0.42 6.95
CA GLU A 147 2.32 -0.30 6.89
C GLU A 147 2.95 -0.93 8.13
N LEU A 148 4.01 -1.71 7.90
CA LEU A 148 4.92 -2.19 8.92
C LEU A 148 6.07 -1.17 8.97
N TYR A 149 6.38 -0.60 10.12
CA TYR A 149 7.45 0.40 10.21
C TYR A 149 8.29 0.21 11.48
N ARG A 150 9.57 0.55 11.38
CA ARG A 150 10.49 0.54 12.52
C ARG A 150 10.24 1.72 13.43
N ARG A 151 10.22 1.46 14.73
CA ARG A 151 10.16 2.50 15.77
C ARG A 151 10.97 2.09 16.98
N GLY A 152 12.11 2.75 17.18
CA GLY A 152 13.07 2.33 18.20
C GLY A 152 13.70 1.01 17.80
N GLU A 153 13.70 0.03 18.72
CA GLU A 153 14.28 -1.30 18.48
C GLU A 153 13.29 -2.32 17.92
N GLY A 154 12.02 -1.93 17.72
CA GLY A 154 10.95 -2.85 17.32
C GLY A 154 10.18 -2.39 16.09
N TRP A 155 9.32 -3.28 15.60
CA TRP A 155 8.41 -3.01 14.51
C TRP A 155 7.00 -2.72 15.02
N LYS A 156 6.26 -1.91 14.26
CA LYS A 156 4.86 -1.60 14.52
C LYS A 156 4.07 -1.74 13.24
N PHE A 157 2.81 -2.14 13.37
CA PHE A 157 1.85 -2.03 12.29
C PHE A 157 1.00 -0.77 12.46
N ARG A 158 0.76 -0.04 11.38
CA ARG A 158 -0.26 1.03 11.32
C ARG A 158 -1.33 0.64 10.32
N ALA A 159 -2.58 0.75 10.76
CA ALA A 159 -3.75 0.60 9.92
C ALA A 159 -3.89 1.84 9.02
N VAL A 160 -3.86 1.64 7.70
CA VAL A 160 -3.97 2.70 6.70
C VAL A 160 -5.11 2.34 5.76
N ALA A 161 -5.76 3.34 5.17
CA ALA A 161 -6.75 3.13 4.10
C ALA A 161 -6.65 4.32 3.17
N GLN A 162 -5.48 4.50 2.56
CA GLN A 162 -5.25 5.56 1.59
C GLN A 162 -5.39 4.95 0.20
N GLY A 163 -6.33 5.46 -0.56
CA GLY A 163 -6.61 4.96 -1.90
C GLY A 163 -6.08 5.86 -3.01
N TYR A 164 -5.95 5.27 -4.18
CA TYR A 164 -5.41 5.85 -5.40
C TYR A 164 -6.39 5.57 -6.56
N PRO A 165 -7.12 6.58 -7.05
CA PRO A 165 -7.96 6.46 -8.24
C PRO A 165 -7.16 6.14 -9.51
N THR A 166 -5.91 6.59 -9.55
CA THR A 166 -4.91 6.30 -10.60
C THR A 166 -4.34 4.88 -10.54
N GLY A 167 -4.89 4.03 -9.68
CA GLY A 167 -4.49 2.63 -9.54
C GLY A 167 -3.07 2.43 -9.05
N LEU A 168 -2.57 1.21 -9.31
CA LEU A 168 -1.27 0.77 -8.81
C LEU A 168 -0.14 1.66 -9.33
N LEU A 169 -0.24 2.14 -10.58
CA LEU A 169 0.74 3.05 -11.18
C LEU A 169 0.90 4.34 -10.37
N GLY A 170 -0.21 4.97 -9.95
CA GLY A 170 -0.11 6.19 -9.15
C GLY A 170 0.41 5.92 -7.74
N LEU A 171 0.09 4.76 -7.16
CA LEU A 171 0.63 4.32 -5.87
C LEU A 171 2.15 4.12 -5.97
N THR A 172 2.64 3.36 -6.95
CA THR A 172 4.07 3.08 -7.11
C THR A 172 4.87 4.33 -7.46
N THR A 173 4.31 5.21 -8.29
CA THR A 173 4.90 6.54 -8.59
C THR A 173 5.05 7.39 -7.33
N ALA A 174 4.08 7.36 -6.41
CA ALA A 174 4.16 8.09 -5.14
C ALA A 174 5.34 7.64 -4.25
N PHE A 175 5.79 6.40 -4.42
CA PHE A 175 6.95 5.83 -3.71
C PHE A 175 8.25 5.84 -4.53
N GLY A 176 8.25 6.50 -5.69
CA GLY A 176 9.44 6.72 -6.50
C GLY A 176 9.77 5.62 -7.51
N ILE A 177 8.90 4.62 -7.68
CA ILE A 177 9.04 3.66 -8.78
C ILE A 177 8.58 4.35 -10.06
N SER A 178 9.50 4.49 -11.02
CA SER A 178 9.15 4.91 -12.38
C SER A 178 9.05 3.65 -13.23
N VAL A 179 7.87 3.39 -13.78
CA VAL A 179 7.74 2.34 -14.81
C VAL A 179 8.29 2.96 -16.09
N GLU A 180 9.52 2.62 -16.46
CA GLU A 180 9.99 2.86 -17.82
C GLU A 180 9.16 1.96 -18.74
N GLU A 181 8.22 2.54 -19.49
CA GLU A 181 7.69 1.89 -20.69
C GLU A 181 8.87 1.75 -21.64
N ASP A 182 9.54 0.59 -21.60
CA ASP A 182 10.59 0.24 -22.54
C ASP A 182 10.10 0.53 -23.97
N GLY A 183 10.87 1.39 -24.64
CA GLY A 183 10.43 2.17 -25.79
C GLY A 183 9.74 1.37 -26.88
N LEU A 184 8.48 1.72 -27.13
CA LEU A 184 8.01 1.76 -28.50
C LEU A 184 8.74 2.93 -29.17
N GLU A 185 9.89 2.60 -29.76
CA GLU A 185 10.60 3.45 -30.71
C GLU A 185 9.56 4.04 -31.68
N GLU A 186 9.20 5.31 -31.47
CA GLU A 186 8.69 6.16 -32.52
C GLU A 186 9.75 6.14 -33.62
N ALA A 187 9.53 5.31 -34.63
CA ALA A 187 10.23 5.38 -35.89
C ALA A 187 9.94 6.77 -36.50
N GLY A 188 10.77 7.74 -36.14
CA GLY A 188 10.79 9.05 -36.77
C GLY A 188 11.03 8.87 -38.27
N PRO A 189 10.32 9.63 -39.14
CA PRO A 189 10.51 9.50 -40.58
C PRO A 189 11.89 10.06 -40.94
N GLU A 190 12.81 9.17 -41.29
CA GLU A 190 14.12 9.50 -41.83
C GLU A 190 13.96 10.25 -43.15
N ALA A 191 14.24 11.56 -43.11
CA ALA A 191 14.36 12.40 -44.28
C ALA A 191 15.72 12.16 -44.95
N ALA A 192 15.72 11.60 -46.16
CA ALA A 192 16.90 11.55 -47.03
C ALA A 192 16.54 11.74 -48.51
N GLY A 193 16.97 12.88 -49.06
CA GLY A 193 17.76 12.94 -50.31
C GLY A 193 17.06 12.85 -51.68
N ALA A 194 17.18 13.95 -52.44
CA ALA A 194 16.74 14.22 -53.81
C ALA A 194 17.21 13.26 -54.95
N GLU A 195 16.27 12.94 -55.86
CA GLU A 195 16.21 12.94 -57.37
C GLU A 195 17.49 12.75 -58.26
N PRO A 196 17.42 12.35 -59.58
CA PRO A 196 16.30 12.48 -60.54
C PRO A 196 16.06 11.32 -61.55
N GLY A 197 14.86 11.29 -62.17
CA GLY A 197 14.60 10.48 -63.36
C GLY A 197 13.18 10.63 -63.94
N THR A 198 13.05 11.36 -65.05
CA THR A 198 11.87 11.48 -65.94
C THR A 198 12.35 11.06 -67.35
N PRO A 199 11.52 10.65 -68.35
CA PRO A 199 10.11 11.02 -68.54
C PRO A 199 9.14 9.96 -69.11
N GLY A 200 7.83 10.21 -68.98
CA GLY A 200 6.81 9.42 -69.68
C GLY A 200 5.35 9.85 -69.48
N ALA A 201 4.93 10.88 -70.22
CA ALA A 201 3.59 11.10 -70.81
C ALA A 201 2.35 11.38 -69.91
N GLU A 202 1.94 12.66 -69.90
CA GLU A 202 0.56 13.19 -69.84
C GLU A 202 -0.20 13.00 -71.19
N PRO A 203 -1.51 13.32 -71.37
CA PRO A 203 -2.38 14.23 -70.58
C PRO A 203 -3.84 13.79 -70.33
N GLY A 204 -4.52 14.46 -69.38
CA GLY A 204 -5.95 14.25 -69.13
C GLY A 204 -6.65 15.21 -68.17
N ALA A 205 -6.52 16.52 -68.40
CA ALA A 205 -7.48 17.61 -68.16
C ALA A 205 -8.35 17.69 -66.86
N SER A 206 -8.06 18.76 -66.11
CA SER A 206 -8.96 19.87 -65.76
C SER A 206 -10.03 19.71 -64.65
N GLY A 207 -9.84 20.49 -63.57
CA GLY A 207 -10.94 21.04 -62.78
C GLY A 207 -10.63 21.29 -61.30
N GLY A 208 -10.14 22.48 -60.96
CA GLY A 208 -10.37 23.10 -59.64
C GLY A 208 -11.24 24.36 -59.81
N PRO A 209 -11.49 25.17 -58.77
CA PRO A 209 -11.34 24.92 -57.33
C PRO A 209 -12.62 25.30 -56.54
N ALA A 210 -12.75 24.86 -55.29
CA ALA A 210 -13.67 25.52 -54.34
C ALA A 210 -13.19 25.31 -52.90
N ALA A 211 -12.39 26.27 -52.43
CA ALA A 211 -12.23 26.53 -51.01
C ALA A 211 -13.56 27.09 -50.48
N LEU A 212 -14.12 26.45 -49.45
CA LEU A 212 -15.14 27.04 -48.60
C LEU A 212 -14.62 27.03 -47.18
N SER A 213 -14.05 28.17 -46.81
CA SER A 213 -13.70 28.56 -45.46
C SER A 213 -14.97 28.61 -44.60
N VAL A 214 -14.94 27.92 -43.46
CA VAL A 214 -15.99 28.00 -42.44
C VAL A 214 -15.71 29.24 -41.57
N PRO A 215 -16.66 30.17 -41.37
CA PRO A 215 -16.46 31.30 -40.48
C PRO A 215 -16.60 30.87 -39.01
N VAL A 216 -15.52 30.99 -38.23
CA VAL A 216 -15.57 31.03 -36.76
C VAL A 216 -16.21 32.36 -36.36
N GLN A 217 -17.45 32.31 -35.86
CA GLN A 217 -18.03 33.43 -35.13
C GLN A 217 -17.42 33.47 -33.73
N ALA A 218 -16.74 34.58 -33.43
CA ALA A 218 -16.38 34.98 -32.09
C ALA A 218 -17.61 35.57 -31.39
N THR A 219 -18.04 34.95 -30.28
CA THR A 219 -18.98 35.53 -29.33
C THR A 219 -18.29 35.74 -27.98
N ALA A 220 -18.52 36.93 -27.43
CA ALA A 220 -17.92 37.54 -26.25
C ALA A 220 -18.17 36.76 -24.92
N PRO A 221 -17.39 37.02 -23.85
CA PRO A 221 -17.47 36.29 -22.60
C PRO A 221 -18.63 36.80 -21.71
N PRO A 222 -19.34 35.94 -20.97
CA PRO A 222 -20.17 36.40 -19.87
C PRO A 222 -19.35 36.58 -18.59
N ALA A 223 -19.73 37.63 -17.87
CA ALA A 223 -19.13 38.18 -16.67
C ALA A 223 -19.20 37.27 -15.44
N SER A 224 -18.28 37.54 -14.52
CA SER A 224 -18.13 36.97 -13.18
C SER A 224 -19.43 36.89 -12.38
N LEU A 225 -19.67 35.73 -11.76
CA LEU A 225 -20.72 35.51 -10.76
C LEU A 225 -20.11 35.61 -9.35
N ASP A 226 -20.60 36.57 -8.58
CA ASP A 226 -20.40 36.74 -7.13
C ASP A 226 -21.04 35.57 -6.33
N PRO A 227 -20.47 35.16 -5.19
CA PRO A 227 -21.08 34.15 -4.31
C PRO A 227 -22.26 34.72 -3.47
N PRO A 228 -23.27 33.91 -3.13
CA PRO A 228 -24.44 34.38 -2.40
C PRO A 228 -24.19 34.56 -0.89
N ARG A 229 -24.66 35.69 -0.36
CA ARG A 229 -24.69 36.08 1.05
C ARG A 229 -25.84 35.38 1.81
N PRO A 230 -25.67 34.97 3.08
CA PRO A 230 -26.74 34.32 3.86
C PRO A 230 -27.83 35.31 4.32
N PRO A 231 -29.10 34.87 4.48
CA PRO A 231 -30.18 35.76 4.90
C PRO A 231 -30.13 36.08 6.41
N ALA A 232 -30.37 37.36 6.72
CA ALA A 232 -30.50 37.90 8.06
C ALA A 232 -31.82 37.47 8.73
N ARG A 233 -31.77 37.15 10.03
CA ARG A 233 -32.94 36.91 10.89
C ARG A 233 -33.58 38.24 11.28
N SER A 234 -34.89 38.36 11.05
CA SER A 234 -35.71 39.45 11.63
C SER A 234 -36.16 39.09 13.06
N PRO A 235 -36.20 40.04 14.01
CA PRO A 235 -36.63 39.81 15.39
C PRO A 235 -38.16 39.88 15.55
N GLN A 236 -38.73 38.99 16.37
CA GLN A 236 -40.14 38.97 16.78
C GLN A 236 -40.38 39.83 18.02
N ASP A 237 -41.48 40.56 18.00
CA ASP A 237 -42.05 41.41 19.07
C ASP A 237 -43.13 40.62 19.84
N PRO A 238 -43.22 40.63 21.19
CA PRO A 238 -44.23 39.88 21.93
C PRO A 238 -45.40 40.77 22.39
N ALA A 239 -46.63 40.38 22.06
CA ALA A 239 -47.83 40.99 22.65
C ALA A 239 -48.93 39.96 22.99
N ARG A 240 -49.08 39.76 24.31
CA ARG A 240 -50.29 39.60 25.14
C ARG A 240 -51.39 38.57 24.79
N SER A 241 -51.61 37.67 25.76
CA SER A 241 -52.88 36.97 26.06
C SER A 241 -53.99 37.90 26.58
N PRO A 242 -55.26 37.44 26.64
CA PRO A 242 -55.83 36.82 27.87
C PRO A 242 -56.74 35.59 27.59
N ALA A 243 -56.65 34.48 28.33
CA ALA A 243 -57.33 34.13 29.61
C ALA A 243 -58.79 33.62 29.46
N GLU A 244 -59.03 32.33 29.78
CA GLU A 244 -60.25 31.86 30.45
C GLU A 244 -59.99 30.50 31.17
N SER A 245 -60.57 30.33 32.35
CA SER A 245 -60.56 29.21 33.32
C SER A 245 -61.88 29.32 34.14
N PRO A 246 -62.29 28.42 35.06
CA PRO A 246 -61.90 27.04 35.42
C PRO A 246 -63.13 26.12 35.80
N ALA A 247 -62.91 24.90 36.34
CA ALA A 247 -63.57 24.25 37.52
C ALA A 247 -63.35 22.69 37.55
N PRO A 248 -63.65 21.92 38.63
CA PRO A 248 -62.83 21.70 39.83
C PRO A 248 -62.57 20.21 40.23
N VAL A 249 -61.67 19.99 41.20
CA VAL A 249 -61.25 18.71 41.85
C VAL A 249 -62.23 18.21 42.95
N PRO A 250 -62.11 16.95 43.49
CA PRO A 250 -61.29 16.67 44.71
C PRO A 250 -60.61 15.26 44.74
N GLU A 251 -59.34 15.13 45.15
CA GLU A 251 -58.78 14.77 46.50
C GLU A 251 -59.11 13.36 47.05
N ASP A 252 -58.07 12.51 47.22
CA ASP A 252 -57.73 11.93 48.55
C ASP A 252 -56.27 11.40 48.62
N ALA A 253 -55.55 11.88 49.64
CA ALA A 253 -54.44 11.32 50.44
C ALA A 253 -53.17 10.70 49.79
N THR A 254 -51.93 10.81 50.30
CA THR A 254 -51.19 11.63 51.29
C THR A 254 -49.78 11.00 51.35
N GLN A 255 -48.75 11.80 51.72
CA GLN A 255 -47.32 11.46 52.00
C GLN A 255 -46.36 11.37 50.81
N ALA A 256 -45.18 11.99 50.77
CA ALA A 256 -44.47 12.85 51.72
C ALA A 256 -43.31 13.60 50.99
N ILE A 257 -43.28 14.92 51.12
CA ILE A 257 -42.14 15.86 51.27
C ILE A 257 -40.70 15.37 50.97
N SER A 258 -40.04 15.99 49.98
CA SER A 258 -38.94 16.99 50.18
C SER A 258 -38.19 17.28 48.85
N ALA A 259 -38.20 18.55 48.43
CA ALA A 259 -37.17 19.15 47.57
C ALA A 259 -36.01 19.68 48.46
N PRO A 260 -34.89 20.27 47.98
CA PRO A 260 -34.49 20.60 46.60
C PRO A 260 -32.99 20.30 46.31
N ALA A 261 -32.53 20.62 45.08
CA ALA A 261 -31.38 21.50 44.83
C ALA A 261 -30.46 21.07 43.66
N ALA A 262 -30.31 22.05 42.76
CA ALA A 262 -29.08 22.46 42.08
C ALA A 262 -28.38 21.50 41.11
N ALA A 263 -28.49 21.89 39.84
CA ALA A 263 -27.47 21.68 38.82
C ALA A 263 -26.08 22.09 39.33
N ALA A 264 -25.09 21.24 39.11
CA ALA A 264 -23.68 21.57 39.23
C ALA A 264 -22.99 21.40 37.88
N ALA A 265 -22.25 22.43 37.53
CA ALA A 265 -21.56 22.67 36.27
C ALA A 265 -20.43 21.65 35.99
N PHE A 266 -20.22 21.39 34.69
CA PHE A 266 -19.01 20.75 34.18
C PHE A 266 -17.79 21.66 34.41
N PRO A 267 -16.62 21.13 34.85
CA PRO A 267 -15.41 21.92 34.92
C PRO A 267 -14.85 22.20 33.51
N ALA A 268 -14.45 23.46 33.31
CA ALA A 268 -13.75 23.92 32.11
C ALA A 268 -12.37 23.25 31.97
N ALA A 269 -12.00 22.92 30.73
CA ALA A 269 -10.69 22.39 30.37
C ALA A 269 -9.56 23.40 30.70
N PRO A 270 -8.37 22.92 31.13
CA PRO A 270 -7.23 23.80 31.40
C PRO A 270 -6.67 24.42 30.10
N PRO A 271 -6.12 25.65 30.13
CA PRO A 271 -5.51 26.26 28.97
C PRO A 271 -4.21 25.55 28.57
N ALA A 272 -3.99 25.42 27.25
CA ALA A 272 -2.77 24.85 26.69
C ALA A 272 -1.51 25.67 27.04
N PRO A 273 -0.34 25.04 27.21
CA PRO A 273 0.91 25.74 27.48
C PRO A 273 1.36 26.60 26.27
N PRO A 274 2.04 27.72 26.48
CA PRO A 274 2.52 28.58 25.40
C PRO A 274 3.63 27.88 24.59
N LEU A 275 3.56 28.02 23.27
CA LEU A 275 4.59 27.56 22.34
C LEU A 275 5.92 28.31 22.60
N PRO A 276 7.09 27.64 22.49
CA PRO A 276 8.37 28.31 22.59
C PRO A 276 8.59 29.28 21.40
N PRO A 277 9.31 30.41 21.61
CA PRO A 277 9.59 31.34 20.52
C PRO A 277 10.54 30.70 19.49
N THR A 278 10.16 30.80 18.22
CA THR A 278 11.00 30.45 17.08
C THR A 278 12.15 31.45 16.95
N ALA A 279 13.39 30.96 17.10
CA ALA A 279 14.58 31.75 16.78
C ALA A 279 14.76 31.83 15.25
N PRO A 280 15.11 33.00 14.68
CA PRO A 280 15.44 33.11 13.26
C PRO A 280 16.77 32.42 12.94
N PRO A 281 16.95 31.90 11.71
CA PRO A 281 18.21 31.27 11.31
C PRO A 281 19.31 32.34 11.16
N ALA A 282 20.40 32.17 11.91
CA ALA A 282 21.61 32.94 11.74
C ALA A 282 22.40 32.37 10.54
N TYR A 283 22.31 33.06 9.40
CA TYR A 283 23.25 32.89 8.28
C TYR A 283 24.56 33.62 8.62
N GLY A 284 25.67 32.89 8.69
CA GLY A 284 27.01 33.45 8.89
C GLY A 284 28.09 32.53 8.34
N TYR A 285 28.77 32.97 7.27
CA TYR A 285 29.93 32.34 6.64
C TYR A 285 31.18 32.34 7.58
N PRO A 286 32.24 31.58 7.26
CA PRO A 286 33.20 31.04 8.22
C PRO A 286 34.34 31.99 8.55
N HIS A 287 34.88 31.88 9.77
CA HIS A 287 36.18 32.45 10.14
C HIS A 287 37.26 31.36 10.13
N PRO A 288 38.45 31.62 9.57
CA PRO A 288 39.61 30.74 9.68
C PRO A 288 40.45 31.10 10.90
N GLY A 289 41.04 30.10 11.56
CA GLY A 289 42.22 30.32 12.38
C GLY A 289 42.27 29.51 13.67
N GLY A 290 43.20 28.55 13.71
CA GLY A 290 43.96 28.27 14.92
C GLY A 290 43.97 26.83 15.44
N ALA A 291 45.18 26.26 15.47
CA ALA A 291 45.68 25.19 16.34
C ALA A 291 45.32 23.72 16.01
N GLN A 292 46.27 23.07 15.34
CA GLN A 292 46.48 21.61 15.35
C GLN A 292 47.02 21.16 16.71
N PRO A 293 46.66 19.95 17.17
CA PRO A 293 47.66 19.05 17.72
C PRO A 293 47.69 17.72 16.97
N ALA A 294 48.92 17.30 16.63
CA ALA A 294 49.26 15.99 16.08
C ALA A 294 49.45 14.97 17.21
N TYR A 295 48.75 13.83 17.14
CA TYR A 295 48.99 12.53 17.80
C TYR A 295 47.82 11.62 17.36
N GLY A 296 47.93 10.41 16.84
CA GLY A 296 48.98 9.49 16.45
C GLY A 296 48.22 8.23 15.99
N TYR A 297 48.45 7.75 14.77
CA TYR A 297 47.78 6.55 14.24
C TYR A 297 48.36 5.28 14.90
N PRO A 298 47.54 4.30 15.31
CA PRO A 298 48.04 2.97 15.67
C PRO A 298 48.52 2.25 14.39
N GLY A 299 49.78 1.83 14.39
CA GLY A 299 50.37 1.03 13.31
C GLY A 299 49.80 -0.40 13.26
N PRO A 300 49.82 -1.05 12.09
CA PRO A 300 49.35 -2.43 11.93
C PRO A 300 50.30 -3.44 12.62
N PRO A 301 49.79 -4.59 13.09
CA PRO A 301 50.63 -5.61 13.73
C PRO A 301 51.55 -6.31 12.71
N PRO A 302 52.70 -6.86 13.16
CA PRO A 302 53.67 -7.50 12.28
C PRO A 302 53.18 -8.85 11.75
N ALA A 303 53.49 -9.13 10.48
CA ALA A 303 53.26 -10.42 9.82
C ALA A 303 54.23 -11.50 10.36
N PRO A 304 53.79 -12.77 10.50
CA PRO A 304 54.69 -13.86 10.84
C PRO A 304 55.49 -14.32 9.62
N ALA A 305 56.71 -14.78 9.91
CA ALA A 305 57.72 -15.23 8.96
C ALA A 305 57.32 -16.51 8.21
N TYR A 306 57.66 -16.54 6.92
CA TYR A 306 57.65 -17.73 6.07
C TYR A 306 58.53 -18.84 6.68
N GLY A 307 57.93 -20.01 6.91
CA GLY A 307 58.61 -21.26 7.19
C GLY A 307 57.81 -22.41 6.58
N ASP A 308 58.30 -22.97 5.49
CA ASP A 308 57.93 -24.26 4.89
C ASP A 308 59.28 -25.01 4.70
N PRO A 309 59.36 -26.36 4.69
CA PRO A 309 58.25 -27.30 4.57
C PRO A 309 58.05 -28.72 5.13
N GLY A 310 56.82 -29.24 5.08
CA GLY A 310 56.62 -30.69 5.14
C GLY A 310 55.24 -31.20 5.54
N GLY A 311 54.65 -31.98 4.63
CA GLY A 311 53.66 -33.01 4.94
C GLY A 311 52.20 -32.63 4.64
N GLY A 312 51.59 -33.30 3.66
CA GLY A 312 50.15 -33.23 3.35
C GLY A 312 49.24 -33.79 4.48
N PRO A 313 47.92 -34.00 4.28
CA PRO A 313 47.22 -34.23 3.01
C PRO A 313 45.99 -33.33 2.74
N ALA A 314 45.43 -33.52 1.55
CA ALA A 314 44.27 -32.86 0.96
C ALA A 314 43.02 -32.78 1.85
N TYR A 315 42.44 -31.58 1.95
CA TYR A 315 41.08 -31.38 2.46
C TYR A 315 40.06 -31.57 1.33
N GLY A 316 39.46 -32.76 1.30
CA GLY A 316 38.26 -33.06 0.54
C GLY A 316 37.01 -32.59 1.29
N TYR A 317 36.01 -32.16 0.52
CA TYR A 317 34.65 -31.91 0.99
C TYR A 317 34.09 -33.10 1.78
N PRO A 318 33.40 -32.89 2.92
CA PRO A 318 32.65 -33.96 3.56
C PRO A 318 31.42 -34.31 2.70
N HIS A 319 31.42 -35.53 2.15
CA HIS A 319 30.21 -36.19 1.66
C HIS A 319 29.33 -36.61 2.85
N PRO A 320 28.01 -36.39 2.81
CA PRO A 320 27.11 -37.01 3.79
C PRO A 320 27.07 -38.53 3.59
N ALA A 321 27.20 -39.27 4.69
CA ALA A 321 27.09 -40.72 4.71
C ALA A 321 25.66 -41.19 4.36
N PRO A 322 25.49 -42.28 3.60
CA PRO A 322 24.17 -42.88 3.38
C PRO A 322 23.66 -43.52 4.68
N GLN A 323 22.46 -43.11 5.09
CA GLN A 323 21.70 -43.69 6.20
C GLN A 323 21.35 -45.17 5.89
N PRO A 324 21.45 -46.09 6.86
CA PRO A 324 20.98 -47.47 6.68
C PRO A 324 19.44 -47.51 6.64
N VAL A 325 18.89 -48.00 5.54
CA VAL A 325 17.46 -48.32 5.41
C VAL A 325 17.10 -49.56 6.23
N PRO A 326 16.00 -49.57 7.01
CA PRO A 326 15.50 -50.78 7.63
C PRO A 326 14.90 -51.71 6.56
N ALA A 327 15.25 -53.00 6.65
CA ALA A 327 14.69 -54.04 5.80
C ALA A 327 13.20 -54.24 6.08
N GLY A 328 12.36 -54.04 5.06
CA GLY A 328 10.97 -54.50 5.08
C GLY A 328 9.95 -53.53 4.49
N ALA A 329 9.91 -53.40 3.16
CA ALA A 329 8.70 -53.20 2.35
C ALA A 329 9.13 -53.07 0.88
N GLY A 330 8.58 -53.92 0.01
CA GLY A 330 8.92 -53.96 -1.41
C GLY A 330 8.53 -52.66 -2.13
N ALA A 331 9.32 -52.31 -3.14
CA ALA A 331 8.94 -51.29 -4.12
C ALA A 331 7.62 -51.70 -4.81
N PRO A 332 6.70 -50.77 -5.09
CA PRO A 332 5.54 -51.08 -5.90
C PRO A 332 6.00 -51.41 -7.32
N VAL A 333 5.77 -52.64 -7.73
CA VAL A 333 5.88 -53.08 -9.12
C VAL A 333 4.82 -52.33 -9.92
N PRO A 334 5.14 -51.68 -11.06
CA PRO A 334 4.12 -51.07 -11.91
C PRO A 334 3.18 -52.16 -12.43
N ASP A 335 1.88 -51.91 -12.33
CA ASP A 335 0.82 -52.85 -12.70
C ASP A 335 0.92 -53.22 -14.20
N PRO A 336 1.10 -54.52 -14.55
CA PRO A 336 1.19 -54.94 -15.95
C PRO A 336 -0.13 -54.80 -16.73
N GLU A 337 -1.25 -54.49 -16.06
CA GLU A 337 -2.56 -54.28 -16.69
C GLU A 337 -2.93 -52.79 -16.90
N PHE A 338 -2.03 -51.84 -16.61
CA PHE A 338 -2.31 -50.43 -16.89
C PHE A 338 -2.39 -50.17 -18.41
N ARG A 339 -3.62 -50.09 -18.93
CA ARG A 339 -3.90 -49.58 -20.28
C ARG A 339 -4.30 -48.11 -20.22
N LEU A 340 -3.62 -47.29 -21.02
CA LEU A 340 -4.03 -45.91 -21.30
C LEU A 340 -5.49 -45.88 -21.79
N PRO A 341 -6.33 -44.94 -21.28
CA PRO A 341 -7.68 -44.78 -21.79
C PRO A 341 -7.64 -44.39 -23.29
N PRO A 342 -8.61 -44.83 -24.10
CA PRO A 342 -8.65 -44.46 -25.51
C PRO A 342 -8.77 -42.94 -25.67
N MET A 343 -7.87 -42.38 -26.46
CA MET A 343 -7.98 -41.01 -27.00
C MET A 343 -9.39 -40.80 -27.53
N GLY A 344 -10.13 -39.87 -26.92
CA GLY A 344 -11.45 -39.45 -27.39
C GLY A 344 -11.39 -38.93 -28.83
N PRO A 345 -12.52 -38.96 -29.56
CA PRO A 345 -12.55 -38.69 -30.99
C PRO A 345 -12.02 -37.29 -31.30
N GLN A 346 -10.99 -37.29 -32.15
CA GLN A 346 -10.44 -36.12 -32.79
C GLN A 346 -11.56 -35.42 -33.57
N PHE A 347 -11.66 -34.10 -33.39
CA PHE A 347 -12.50 -33.21 -34.17
C PHE A 347 -12.41 -33.54 -35.66
N GLN A 348 -13.51 -34.01 -36.25
CA GLN A 348 -13.75 -33.97 -37.69
C GLN A 348 -14.98 -33.12 -37.95
N ARG A 349 -14.70 -31.96 -38.56
CA ARG A 349 -15.54 -31.04 -39.37
C ARG A 349 -16.97 -30.72 -38.93
#